data_AF-A0A1Z9HNL4-F1
#
_entry.id   AF-A0A1Z9HNL4-F1
#
_cell.length_a   1.000
_cell.length_b   1.000
_cell.length_c   1.000
_cell.angle_alpha   90.00
_cell.angle_beta   90.00
_cell.angle_gamma   90.00
#
_symmetry.space_group_name_H-M   'P 1'
#
loop_
_entity.id
_entity.type
_entity.pdbx_description
1 polymer ?
#
loop_
_entity_poly.entity_id
_entity_poly.type
_entity_poly.pdbx_seq_one_letter_code
_entity_poly.pdbx_strand_id
1 'polypeptide(L)' 'MFLKIFVVLAFIGTLLGIARLLKQEEVDLDNQNKELVKCFSCGDYLPKKSAKLKDGNLFCKRCEI' A
#
# COMPACT_ATOMS: atom_id res chain seq x y z
N MET A 1 -15.32 -35.59 27.00
CA MET A 1 -16.07 -35.01 25.87
C MET A 1 -15.97 -33.48 25.86
N PHE A 2 -16.29 -32.82 26.99
CA PHE A 2 -16.22 -31.35 27.14
C PHE A 2 -14.84 -30.71 26.88
N LEU A 3 -13.75 -31.34 27.32
CA LEU A 3 -12.39 -30.82 27.08
C LEU A 3 -12.09 -30.59 25.58
N LYS A 4 -12.56 -31.51 24.72
CA LYS A 4 -12.38 -31.40 23.27
C LYS A 4 -13.16 -30.20 22.69
N ILE A 5 -14.31 -29.88 23.26
CA ILE A 5 -15.16 -28.77 22.83
C ILE A 5 -14.49 -27.44 23.15
N PHE A 6 -13.91 -27.29 24.35
CA PHE A 6 -13.19 -26.07 24.74
C PHE A 6 -11.96 -25.81 23.87
N VAL A 7 -11.21 -26.86 23.51
CA VAL A 7 -10.04 -26.74 22.62
C VAL A 7 -10.46 -26.26 21.22
N VAL A 8 -11.54 -26.80 20.66
CA VAL A 8 -12.05 -26.39 19.35
C VAL A 8 -12.54 -24.93 19.37
N LEU A 9 -13.25 -24.52 20.42
CA LEU A 9 -13.72 -23.13 20.56
C LEU A 9 -12.55 -22.14 20.69
N ALA A 10 -11.52 -22.48 21.46
CA ALA A 10 -10.32 -21.66 21.60
C ALA A 10 -9.56 -21.54 20.27
N PHE A 11 -9.46 -22.64 19.50
CA PHE A 11 -8.82 -22.65 18.20
C PHE A 11 -9.54 -21.77 17.18
N ILE A 12 -10.88 -21.89 17.09
CA ILE A 12 -11.71 -21.06 16.22
C ILE A 12 -11.60 -19.58 16.60
N GLY A 13 -11.66 -19.26 17.91
CA GLY A 13 -11.52 -17.90 18.41
C GLY A 13 -10.16 -17.27 18.07
N THR A 14 -9.09 -18.05 18.17
CA THR A 14 -7.73 -17.61 17.83
C THR A 14 -7.60 -17.34 16.32
N LEU A 15 -8.12 -18.23 15.47
CA LEU A 15 -8.12 -18.04 14.02
C LEU A 15 -8.92 -16.80 13.60
N LEU A 16 -10.09 -16.57 14.20
CA LEU A 16 -10.90 -15.37 13.98
C LEU A 16 -10.18 -14.09 14.43
N GLY A 17 -9.46 -14.15 15.56
CA GLY A 17 -8.64 -13.04 16.05
C GLY A 17 -7.50 -12.70 15.10
N ILE A 18 -6.74 -13.71 14.66
CA ILE A 18 -5.65 -13.55 13.68
C ILE A 18 -6.19 -13.02 12.34
N ALA A 19 -7.32 -13.55 11.85
CA ALA A 19 -7.93 -13.07 10.62
C ALA A 19 -8.34 -11.59 10.71
N ARG A 20 -8.80 -11.11 11.88
CA ARG A 20 -9.10 -9.69 12.09
C ARG A 20 -7.85 -8.81 12.14
N LEU A 21 -6.76 -9.30 12.75
CA LEU A 21 -5.48 -8.61 12.77
C LEU A 21 -4.88 -8.53 11.34
N LEU A 22 -4.94 -9.62 10.58
CA LEU A 22 -4.50 -9.65 9.19
C LEU A 22 -5.39 -8.79 8.27
N LYS A 23 -6.69 -8.64 8.58
CA LYS A 23 -7.58 -7.74 7.83
C LYS A 23 -7.30 -6.25 8.13
N GLN A 24 -6.63 -5.94 9.24
CA GLN A 24 -6.15 -4.59 9.55
C GLN A 24 -4.84 -4.24 8.82
N GLU A 25 -4.06 -5.24 8.43
CA GLU A 25 -3.15 -5.09 7.30
C GLU A 25 -3.98 -5.16 6.02
N GLU A 26 -4.70 -4.07 5.75
CA GLU A 26 -4.86 -3.67 4.35
C GLU A 26 -3.44 -3.58 3.80
N VAL A 27 -2.98 -4.66 3.17
CA VAL A 27 -1.91 -4.60 2.20
C VAL A 27 -2.36 -3.51 1.26
N ASP A 28 -1.74 -2.35 1.44
CA ASP A 28 -1.95 -1.15 0.67
C ASP A 28 -1.56 -1.47 -0.78
N LEU A 29 -2.50 -2.13 -1.47
CA LEU A 29 -2.48 -2.50 -2.88
C LEU A 29 -2.52 -1.25 -3.77
N ASP A 30 -2.55 -0.06 -3.18
CA ASP A 30 -2.29 1.21 -3.86
C ASP A 30 -0.78 1.51 -3.98
N ASN A 31 0.04 0.46 -4.04
CA ASN A 31 1.46 0.51 -4.43
C ASN A 31 1.69 1.19 -5.79
N GLN A 32 0.64 1.44 -6.58
CA GLN A 32 0.72 2.26 -7.79
C GLN A 32 1.02 3.74 -7.52
N ASN A 33 0.85 4.24 -6.30
CA ASN A 33 1.15 5.62 -5.91
C ASN A 33 2.50 5.79 -5.20
N LYS A 34 3.20 4.70 -4.86
CA LYS A 34 4.51 4.76 -4.17
C LYS A 34 5.70 4.91 -5.11
N GLU A 35 5.51 4.70 -6.41
CA GLU A 35 6.58 4.92 -7.38
C GLU A 35 6.83 6.43 -7.54
N LEU A 36 7.85 6.90 -6.84
CA LEU A 36 8.35 8.26 -6.95
C LEU A 36 9.27 8.37 -8.17
N VAL A 37 9.03 9.37 -9.00
CA VAL A 37 9.87 9.72 -10.15
C VAL A 37 10.52 11.06 -9.91
N LYS A 38 11.72 11.26 -10.47
CA LYS A 38 12.48 12.51 -10.34
C LYS A 38 12.06 13.49 -11.44
N CYS A 39 11.73 14.72 -11.07
CA CYS A 39 11.51 15.80 -12.02
C CYS A 39 12.83 16.18 -12.69
N PHE A 40 12.85 16.25 -14.02
CA PHE A 40 14.04 16.59 -14.80
C PHE A 40 14.57 18.00 -14.51
N SER A 41 13.67 18.99 -14.33
CA SER A 41 14.05 20.39 -14.12
C SER A 41 14.53 20.70 -12.69
N CYS A 42 13.71 20.45 -11.67
CA CYS A 42 14.08 20.80 -10.28
C CYS A 42 14.76 19.66 -9.49
N GLY A 43 14.72 18.43 -9.97
CA GLY A 43 15.26 17.27 -9.26
C GLY A 43 14.41 16.76 -8.09
N ASP A 44 13.26 17.38 -7.81
CA ASP A 44 12.32 16.92 -6.78
C ASP A 44 11.71 15.56 -7.16
N TYR A 45 11.43 14.74 -6.15
CA TYR A 45 10.69 13.49 -6.31
C TYR A 45 9.20 13.74 -6.15
N LEU A 46 8.40 13.15 -7.04
CA LEU A 46 6.94 13.24 -7.01
C LEU A 46 6.30 11.91 -7.39
N PRO A 47 5.04 11.67 -7.01
CA PRO A 47 4.32 10.49 -7.46
C PRO A 47 4.27 10.44 -8.99
N LYS A 48 4.54 9.27 -9.59
CA LYS A 48 4.54 9.06 -11.04
C LYS A 48 3.24 9.54 -11.72
N LYS A 49 2.08 9.33 -11.07
CA LYS A 49 0.78 9.80 -11.57
C LYS A 49 0.64 11.33 -11.61
N SER A 50 1.45 12.05 -10.83
CA SER A 50 1.49 13.50 -10.77
C SER A 50 2.55 14.11 -11.70
N ALA A 51 3.39 13.30 -12.32
CA ALA A 51 4.41 13.75 -13.27
C ALA A 51 3.84 13.86 -14.69
N LYS A 52 4.32 14.85 -15.44
CA LYS A 52 3.93 15.09 -16.84
C LYS A 52 5.11 14.76 -17.76
N LEU A 53 4.85 14.03 -18.84
CA LEU A 53 5.86 13.64 -19.82
C LEU A 53 5.95 14.71 -20.92
N LYS A 54 7.14 15.27 -21.13
CA LYS A 54 7.45 16.23 -22.21
C LYS A 54 8.83 15.92 -22.77
N ASP A 55 8.95 15.76 -24.09
CA ASP A 55 10.21 15.43 -24.78
C ASP A 55 10.97 14.22 -24.18
N GLY A 56 10.23 13.21 -23.72
CA GLY A 56 10.78 12.01 -23.08
C GLY A 56 11.21 12.18 -21.61
N ASN A 57 11.08 13.38 -21.04
CA ASN A 57 11.44 13.69 -19.67
C ASN A 57 10.19 13.90 -18.79
N LEU A 58 10.30 13.55 -17.51
CA LEU A 58 9.23 13.72 -16.52
C LEU A 58 9.39 15.03 -15.76
N PHE A 59 8.33 15.83 -15.69
CA PHE A 59 8.30 17.12 -15.02
C PHE A 59 7.25 17.16 -13.91
N CYS A 60 7.54 17.91 -12.85
CA CYS A 60 6.52 18.26 -11.86
C CYS A 60 5.61 19.37 -12.41
N LYS A 61 4.40 19.49 -11.87
CA LYS A 61 3.39 20.49 -12.27
C LYS A 61 3.91 21.94 -12.26
N ARG A 62 4.93 22.25 -11.44
CA ARG A 62 5.55 23.58 -11.36
C ARG A 62 6.58 23.83 -12.46
N CYS A 63 7.29 22.79 -12.90
CA CYS A 63 8.39 22.90 -13.88
C CYS A 63 7.97 22.63 -15.32
N GLU A 64 6.71 22.27 -15.53
CA GLU A 64 6.15 22.05 -16.88
C GLU A 64 5.70 23.36 -17.55
N ILE A 65 5.69 24.48 -16.80
CA ILE A 65 5.30 25.82 -17.26
C ILE A 65 6.21 26.28 -18.41
#